data_AF-A0A7Z8RQR6-F1
#
_entry.id   AF-A0A7Z8RQR6-F1
#
_cell.length_a   1.000
_cell.length_b   1.000
_cell.length_c   1.000
_cell.angle_alpha   90.00
_cell.angle_beta   90.00
_cell.angle_gamma   90.00
#
_symmetry.space_group_name_H-M   'P 1'
#
loop_
_entity.id
_entity.type
_entity.pdbx_description
1 polymer ?
#
loop_
_entity_poly.entity_id
_entity_poly.type
_entity_poly.pdbx_seq_one_letter_code
_entity_poly.pdbx_strand_id
1 'polypeptide(L)'
;MKLLIGTLPIVLSFIFYWLAKHPTIRVALHISAYLALYVLGTIISINIYDVLIQDLVFMTSIHGILLNPFFLISGGYIGIYTLHLILSYVITKIKNGA
;
A
#
# COMPACT_ATOMS: atom_id res chain seq x y z
N MET A 1 -10.78 -2.63 19.03
CA MET A 1 -10.84 -1.95 17.71
C MET A 1 -9.48 -1.48 17.22
N LYS A 2 -8.71 -0.68 17.98
CA LYS A 2 -7.37 -0.22 17.56
C LYS A 2 -6.37 -1.34 17.25
N LEU A 3 -6.40 -2.42 18.04
CA LEU A 3 -5.58 -3.63 17.78
C LEU A 3 -5.90 -4.28 16.42
N LEU A 4 -7.17 -4.32 16.02
CA LEU A 4 -7.59 -4.92 14.75
C LEU A 4 -6.96 -4.20 13.56
N ILE A 5 -6.86 -2.87 13.62
CA ILE A 5 -6.26 -2.04 12.57
C ILE A 5 -4.77 -2.37 12.38
N GLY A 6 -4.05 -2.67 13.47
CA GLY A 6 -2.64 -3.06 13.40
C GLY A 6 -2.41 -4.52 13.00
N THR A 7 -3.28 -5.44 13.41
CA THR A 7 -3.11 -6.88 13.14
C THR A 7 -3.60 -7.30 11.76
N LEU A 8 -4.62 -6.60 11.22
CA LEU A 8 -5.23 -6.96 9.94
C LEU A 8 -4.23 -6.94 8.75
N PRO A 9 -3.37 -5.91 8.58
CA PRO A 9 -2.41 -5.89 7.49
C PRO A 9 -1.38 -7.03 7.57
N ILE A 10 -1.01 -7.41 8.78
CA ILE A 10 -0.07 -8.52 9.02
C ILE A 10 -0.71 -9.83 8.57
N VAL A 11 -1.94 -10.12 9.01
CA VAL A 11 -2.67 -11.34 8.60
C VAL A 11 -2.89 -11.38 7.08
N LEU A 12 -3.29 -10.25 6.48
CA LEU A 12 -3.47 -10.15 5.03
C LEU A 12 -2.16 -10.36 4.26
N SER A 13 -1.02 -9.91 4.80
CA SER A 13 0.30 -10.15 4.21
C SER A 13 0.64 -11.64 4.09
N PHE A 14 0.31 -12.44 5.12
CA PHE A 14 0.47 -13.90 5.08
C PHE A 14 -0.46 -14.55 4.05
N ILE A 15 -1.70 -14.07 3.94
CA ILE A 15 -2.66 -14.55 2.94
C ILE A 15 -2.14 -14.27 1.52
N PHE A 16 -1.64 -13.04 1.28
CA PHE A 16 -1.04 -12.67 0.00
C PHE A 16 0.18 -13.54 -0.32
N TYR A 17 0.99 -13.86 0.68
CA TYR A 17 2.11 -14.79 0.51
C TYR A 17 1.66 -16.16 0.05
N TRP A 18 0.62 -16.72 0.68
CA TRP A 18 0.06 -17.99 0.26
C TRP A 18 -0.50 -17.94 -1.15
N LEU A 19 -1.22 -16.86 -1.48
CA LEU A 19 -1.88 -16.69 -2.77
C LEU A 19 -0.87 -16.48 -3.91
N ALA A 20 0.23 -15.78 -3.63
CA ALA A 20 1.33 -15.54 -4.56
C ALA A 20 2.14 -16.80 -4.92
N LYS A 21 1.84 -17.96 -4.31
CA LYS A 21 2.38 -19.26 -4.74
C LYS A 21 1.91 -19.63 -6.15
N HIS A 22 0.73 -19.15 -6.57
CA HIS A 22 0.26 -19.31 -7.95
C HIS A 22 0.83 -18.20 -8.84
N PRO A 23 1.48 -18.55 -9.98
CA PRO A 23 2.18 -17.57 -10.82
C PRO A 23 1.24 -16.51 -11.42
N THR A 24 0.03 -16.91 -11.82
CA THR A 24 -0.98 -15.99 -12.37
C THR A 24 -1.43 -14.96 -11.34
N ILE A 25 -1.67 -15.40 -10.10
CA ILE A 25 -2.14 -14.51 -9.03
C ILE A 25 -1.02 -13.56 -8.61
N ARG A 26 0.23 -14.06 -8.55
CA ARG A 26 1.40 -13.22 -8.28
C ARG A 26 1.51 -12.07 -9.29
N VAL A 27 1.38 -12.36 -10.59
CA VAL A 27 1.40 -11.31 -11.63
C VAL A 27 0.23 -10.33 -11.46
N ALA A 28 -0.98 -10.82 -11.16
CA ALA A 28 -2.13 -9.95 -10.91
C ALA A 28 -1.91 -9.01 -9.70
N LEU A 29 -1.29 -9.52 -8.61
CA LEU A 29 -0.93 -8.73 -7.44
C LEU A 29 0.11 -7.65 -7.77
N HIS A 30 1.11 -7.98 -8.60
CA HIS A 30 2.11 -7.01 -9.07
C HIS A 30 1.48 -5.90 -9.93
N ILE A 31 0.63 -6.25 -10.90
CA ILE A 31 -0.04 -5.28 -11.79
C ILE A 31 -0.96 -4.36 -11.00
N SER A 32 -1.77 -4.93 -10.10
CA SER A 32 -2.66 -4.14 -9.23
C SER A 32 -1.86 -3.26 -8.27
N ALA A 33 -0.70 -3.69 -7.78
CA ALA A 33 0.19 -2.86 -6.96
C ALA A 33 0.78 -1.69 -7.74
N TYR A 34 1.16 -1.91 -9.00
CA TYR A 34 1.61 -0.85 -9.89
C TYR A 34 0.51 0.20 -10.10
N LEU A 35 -0.72 -0.24 -10.41
CA LEU A 35 -1.86 0.66 -10.58
C LEU A 35 -2.20 1.43 -9.29
N ALA A 36 -2.20 0.74 -8.15
CA ALA A 36 -2.45 1.36 -6.85
C ALA A 36 -1.39 2.42 -6.54
N LEU A 37 -0.11 2.13 -6.79
CA LEU A 37 0.99 3.06 -6.55
C LEU A 37 0.90 4.29 -7.45
N TYR A 38 0.52 4.09 -8.71
CA TYR A 38 0.23 5.20 -9.62
C TYR A 38 -0.90 6.08 -9.09
N VAL A 39 -2.04 5.51 -8.73
CA VAL A 39 -3.19 6.26 -8.19
C VAL A 39 -2.82 7.01 -6.91
N LEU A 40 -2.13 6.35 -5.98
CA LEU A 40 -1.67 6.96 -4.73
C LEU A 40 -0.72 8.14 -5.02
N GLY A 41 0.26 7.94 -5.89
CA GLY A 41 1.21 8.97 -6.27
C GLY A 41 0.56 10.16 -6.97
N THR A 42 -0.42 9.92 -7.84
CA THR A 42 -1.19 10.98 -8.52
C THR A 42 -1.99 11.80 -7.52
N ILE A 43 -2.70 11.15 -6.58
CA ILE A 43 -3.46 11.88 -5.54
C ILE A 43 -2.51 12.74 -4.69
N ILE A 44 -1.38 12.19 -4.26
CA ILE A 44 -0.37 12.95 -3.50
C ILE A 44 0.13 14.15 -4.32
N SER A 45 0.48 13.93 -5.60
CA SER A 45 1.03 14.98 -6.47
C SER A 45 0.04 16.12 -6.71
N ILE A 46 -1.23 15.80 -6.96
CA ILE A 46 -2.29 16.81 -7.12
C ILE A 46 -2.43 17.65 -5.84
N ASN A 47 -2.47 17.00 -4.68
CA ASN A 47 -2.60 17.72 -3.42
C ASN A 47 -1.37 18.57 -3.10
N ILE A 48 -0.15 18.10 -3.41
CA ILE A 48 1.06 18.92 -3.27
C ILE A 48 0.98 20.14 -4.19
N TYR A 49 0.54 19.96 -5.44
CA TYR A 49 0.35 21.05 -6.39
C TYR A 49 -0.64 22.10 -5.85
N ASP A 50 -1.79 21.65 -5.36
CA ASP A 50 -2.80 22.54 -4.78
C ASP A 50 -2.27 23.31 -3.56
N VAL A 51 -1.52 22.63 -2.67
CA VAL A 51 -0.89 23.27 -1.51
C VAL A 51 0.13 24.34 -1.92
N LEU A 52 0.96 24.07 -2.93
CA LEU A 52 2.00 24.99 -3.38
C LEU A 52 1.47 26.18 -4.19
N ILE A 53 0.41 25.98 -4.98
CA ILE A 53 -0.17 27.02 -5.85
C ILE A 53 -1.16 27.90 -5.09
N GLN A 54 -1.95 27.32 -4.19
CA GLN A 54 -3.05 28.03 -3.52
C GLN A 54 -2.64 28.63 -2.15
N ASP A 55 -1.34 28.61 -1.80
CA ASP A 55 -0.83 29.02 -0.48
C ASP A 55 -1.66 28.42 0.68
N LEU A 56 -2.16 27.18 0.49
CA LEU A 56 -2.93 26.45 1.48
C LEU A 56 -1.96 25.88 2.52
N VAL A 57 -1.35 26.77 3.31
CA VAL A 57 -0.49 26.44 4.47
C VAL A 57 -1.35 25.93 5.66
N PHE A 58 -2.69 25.93 5.53
CA PHE A 58 -3.57 25.45 6.59
C PHE A 58 -3.73 23.93 6.57
N MET A 59 -3.49 23.35 7.75
CA MET A 59 -3.56 21.93 8.16
C MET A 59 -4.77 21.08 7.68
N THR A 60 -5.75 21.65 6.98
CA THR A 60 -7.01 21.00 6.57
C THR A 60 -6.88 20.15 5.30
N SER A 61 -5.88 20.38 4.44
CA SER A 61 -5.71 19.60 3.19
C SER A 61 -5.27 18.16 3.43
N ILE A 62 -4.48 17.90 4.49
CA ILE A 62 -4.01 16.53 4.81
C ILE A 62 -5.18 15.63 5.22
N HIS A 63 -6.14 16.15 5.99
CA HIS A 63 -7.35 15.39 6.34
C HIS A 63 -8.23 15.12 5.11
N GLY A 64 -8.27 16.02 4.13
CA GLY A 64 -8.96 15.78 2.85
C GLY A 64 -8.38 14.59 2.08
N ILE A 65 -7.04 14.46 2.05
CA ILE A 65 -6.36 13.30 1.44
C ILE A 65 -6.68 12.01 2.19
N LEU A 66 -6.60 12.06 3.53
CA LEU A 66 -6.86 10.89 4.37
C LEU A 66 -8.34 10.48 4.41
N LEU A 67 -9.26 11.32 3.94
CA LEU A 67 -10.67 10.98 3.73
C LEU A 67 -10.97 10.52 2.30
N ASN A 68 -10.01 10.66 1.37
CA ASN A 68 -10.20 10.21 0.00
C ASN A 68 -10.20 8.66 -0.05
N PRO A 69 -11.30 8.02 -0.46
CA PRO A 69 -11.41 6.57 -0.44
C PRO A 69 -10.40 5.90 -1.39
N PHE A 70 -10.08 6.52 -2.52
CA PHE A 70 -9.07 6.00 -3.44
C PHE A 70 -7.66 6.06 -2.83
N PHE A 71 -7.34 7.11 -2.09
CA PHE A 71 -6.08 7.21 -1.34
C PHE A 71 -5.99 6.13 -0.26
N LEU A 72 -7.05 5.94 0.52
CA LEU A 72 -7.10 4.95 1.59
C LEU A 72 -6.99 3.51 1.07
N ILE A 73 -7.73 3.19 -0.01
CA ILE A 73 -7.71 1.84 -0.60
C ILE A 73 -6.34 1.57 -1.25
N SER A 74 -5.82 2.51 -2.04
CA SER A 74 -4.52 2.34 -2.70
C SER A 74 -3.37 2.27 -1.69
N GLY A 75 -3.36 3.15 -0.69
CA GLY A 75 -2.36 3.16 0.38
C GLY A 75 -2.41 1.93 1.26
N GLY A 76 -3.62 1.50 1.63
CA GLY A 76 -3.82 0.26 2.39
C GLY A 76 -3.34 -0.97 1.61
N TYR A 77 -3.71 -1.07 0.33
CA TYR A 77 -3.28 -2.16 -0.53
C TYR A 77 -1.75 -2.19 -0.71
N ILE A 78 -1.12 -1.05 -1.01
CA ILE A 78 0.35 -0.95 -1.14
C ILE A 78 1.04 -1.32 0.17
N GLY A 79 0.49 -0.92 1.32
CA GLY A 79 1.01 -1.29 2.63
C GLY A 79 1.05 -2.81 2.82
N ILE A 80 -0.08 -3.49 2.61
CA ILE A 80 -0.20 -4.95 2.72
C ILE A 80 0.73 -5.65 1.73
N TYR A 81 0.73 -5.18 0.48
CA TYR A 81 1.51 -5.76 -0.60
C TYR A 81 3.02 -5.60 -0.38
N THR A 82 3.47 -4.46 0.14
CA THR A 82 4.88 -4.23 0.53
C THR A 82 5.29 -5.17 1.67
N LEU A 83 4.44 -5.32 2.70
CA LEU A 83 4.68 -6.29 3.77
C LEU A 83 4.81 -7.71 3.21
N HIS A 84 3.94 -8.07 2.26
CA HIS A 84 4.01 -9.37 1.59
C HIS A 84 5.34 -9.57 0.84
N LEU A 85 5.81 -8.56 0.10
CA LEU A 85 7.11 -8.63 -0.58
C LEU A 85 8.27 -8.82 0.41
N ILE A 86 8.30 -8.04 1.49
CA ILE A 86 9.33 -8.15 2.53
C ILE A 86 9.30 -9.54 3.17
N LEU A 87 8.12 -10.03 3.53
CA LEU A 87 7.93 -11.36 4.10
C LEU A 87 8.42 -12.44 3.13
N SER A 88 8.06 -12.34 1.85
CA SER A 88 8.50 -13.28 0.83
C SER A 88 10.02 -13.30 0.64
N TYR A 89 10.65 -12.13 0.71
CA TYR A 89 12.10 -11.97 0.62
C TYR A 89 12.81 -12.58 1.82
N VAL A 90 12.33 -12.31 3.04
CA VAL A 90 12.88 -12.87 4.29
C VAL A 90 12.77 -14.39 4.29
N ILE A 91 11.61 -14.96 3.96
CA ILE A 91 11.42 -16.42 3.92
C ILE A 91 12.33 -17.06 2.86
N THR A 92 12.45 -16.45 1.69
CA THR A 92 13.31 -16.97 0.62
C THR A 92 14.77 -16.95 1.04
N LYS A 93 15.23 -15.87 1.69
CA LYS A 93 16.59 -15.77 2.19
C LYS A 93 16.90 -16.80 3.29
N ILE A 94 15.97 -17.03 4.21
CA ILE A 94 16.10 -18.08 5.24
C ILE A 94 16.20 -19.47 4.59
N LYS A 95 15.37 -19.75 3.59
CA LYS A 95 15.36 -21.04 2.89
C LYS A 95 16.65 -21.31 2.12
N ASN A 96 17.25 -20.28 1.53
CA ASN A 96 18.41 -20.42 0.67
C ASN A 96 19.75 -20.50 1.43
N GLY A 97 19.74 -20.38 2.77
CA GLY A 97 20.95 -20.24 3.57
C GLY A 97 21.59 -18.87 3.34
N ALA A 98 21.96 -18.19 4.42
CA ALA A 98 22.64 -16.89 4.34
C ALA A 98 23.98 -17.01 3.59
#